data_AF-Q2QHG4-F1
#
_entry.id   AF-Q2QHG4-F1
#
_cell.length_a   1.000
_cell.length_b   1.000
_cell.length_c   1.000
_cell.angle_alpha   90.00
_cell.angle_beta   90.00
_cell.angle_gamma   90.00
#
_symmetry.space_group_name_H-M   'P 1'
#
loop_
_entity.id
_entity.type
_entity.pdbx_description
1 polymer ?
#
loop_
_entity_poly.entity_id
_entity_poly.type
_entity_poly.pdbx_seq_one_letter_code
_entity_poly.pdbx_strand_id
1 'polypeptide(L)' 'MKKVAVLLAPGFEEAEAIVTLDILRRLHIDVETLACAESRAVVSYHDIPMVADSTLSERQQALFDAVVLPGGPQGS' A
#
# COMPACT_ATOMS: atom_id res chain seq x y z
N MET A 1 2.94 -9.16 -17.03
CA MET A 1 3.40 -7.90 -16.41
C MET A 1 3.71 -8.21 -14.96
N LYS A 2 4.77 -7.62 -14.38
CA LYS A 2 5.06 -7.82 -12.96
C LYS A 2 4.04 -7.08 -12.10
N LYS A 3 3.59 -7.69 -11.01
CA LYS A 3 2.57 -7.14 -10.10
C LYS A 3 3.12 -6.99 -8.69
N VAL A 4 2.93 -5.82 -8.09
CA VAL A 4 3.42 -5.48 -6.75
C VAL A 4 2.26 -5.03 -5.87
N ALA A 5 2.22 -5.55 -4.64
CA ALA A 5 1.34 -5.04 -3.60
C ALA A 5 2.08 -4.00 -2.75
N VAL A 6 1.44 -2.88 -2.44
CA VAL A 6 1.91 -1.94 -1.41
C VAL A 6 0.92 -1.98 -0.25
N LEU A 7 1.37 -2.43 0.91
CA LEU A 7 0.49 -2.55 2.09
C LEU A 7 0.42 -1.22 2.83
N LEU A 8 -0.79 -0.72 3.06
CA LEU A 8 -1.06 0.52 3.79
C LEU A 8 -1.72 0.15 5.12
N ALA A 9 -0.91 0.06 6.17
CA ALA A 9 -1.40 -0.11 7.55
C ALA A 9 -1.72 1.24 8.19
N PRO A 10 -2.70 1.36 9.08
CA PRO A 10 -2.89 2.58 9.87
C PRO A 10 -1.58 3.05 10.48
N GLY A 11 -1.20 4.32 10.29
CA GLY A 11 0.06 4.87 10.78
C GLY A 11 1.32 4.59 9.92
N PHE A 12 1.15 4.11 8.68
CA PHE A 12 2.24 3.96 7.70
C PHE A 12 2.89 5.31 7.34
N GLU A 13 4.15 5.29 6.92
CA GLU A 13 4.85 6.47 6.39
C GLU A 13 4.44 6.72 4.92
N GLU A 14 3.77 7.85 4.69
CA GLU A 14 3.14 8.14 3.41
C GLU A 14 4.12 8.54 2.30
N ALA A 15 5.25 9.17 2.62
CA ALA A 15 6.25 9.54 1.63
C ALA A 15 6.95 8.29 1.07
N GLU A 16 7.32 7.33 1.93
CA GLU A 16 7.87 6.04 1.53
C GLU A 16 6.91 5.27 0.62
N ALA A 17 5.63 5.23 0.97
CA ALA A 17 4.60 4.57 0.17
C ALA A 17 4.38 5.25 -1.19
N ILE A 18 4.17 6.58 -1.21
CA ILE A 18 3.86 7.33 -2.44
C ILE A 18 5.06 7.36 -3.39
N VAL A 19 6.27 7.58 -2.88
CA VAL A 19 7.49 7.60 -3.72
C VAL A 19 7.71 6.24 -4.36
N THR A 20 7.56 5.16 -3.60
CA THR A 20 7.71 3.80 -4.14
C THR A 20 6.66 3.50 -5.21
N LEU A 21 5.40 3.85 -4.94
CA LEU A 21 4.30 3.68 -5.88
C LEU A 21 4.49 4.47 -7.18
N ASP A 22 4.95 5.72 -7.11
CA ASP A 22 5.23 6.54 -8.29
C ASP A 22 6.34 5.93 -9.15
N ILE A 23 7.47 5.56 -8.53
CA ILE A 23 8.60 4.94 -9.23
C ILE A 23 8.17 3.65 -9.96
N LEU A 24 7.47 2.75 -9.28
CA LEU A 24 7.03 1.48 -9.87
C LEU A 24 6.05 1.70 -11.03
N ARG A 25 5.10 2.63 -10.88
CA ARG A 25 4.14 2.95 -11.94
C ARG A 25 4.80 3.59 -13.16
N ARG A 26 5.82 4.44 -12.97
CA ARG A 26 6.65 5.01 -14.07
C ARG A 26 7.43 3.95 -14.84
N LEU A 27 7.75 2.83 -14.19
CA LEU A 27 8.37 1.65 -14.81
C LEU A 27 7.34 0.70 -15.47
N HIS A 28 6.07 1.08 -15.52
CA HIS A 28 4.97 0.27 -16.05
C HIS A 28 4.78 -1.07 -15.31
N ILE A 29 5.13 -1.11 -14.02
CA ILE A 29 4.80 -2.22 -13.13
C ILE A 29 3.37 -2.03 -12.63
N ASP A 30 2.60 -3.12 -12.58
CA ASP A 30 1.25 -3.10 -12.03
C ASP A 30 1.33 -3.03 -10.50
N VAL A 31 0.78 -1.97 -9.91
CA VAL A 31 0.86 -1.69 -8.47
C VAL A 31 -0.54 -1.55 -7.89
N GLU A 32 -0.86 -2.45 -6.96
CA GLU A 32 -2.11 -2.44 -6.21
C GLU A 32 -1.83 -2.06 -4.75
N THR A 33 -2.48 -1.00 -4.27
CA THR A 33 -2.43 -0.61 -2.86
C THR A 33 -3.46 -1.41 -2.06
N LEU A 34 -3.04 -2.00 -0.96
CA LEU A 34 -3.89 -2.84 -0.11
C LEU A 34 -3.98 -2.25 1.29
N ALA A 35 -5.17 -1.86 1.72
CA ALA A 35 -5.39 -1.42 3.08
C ALA A 35 -5.31 -2.60 4.07
N CYS A 36 -4.46 -2.51 5.08
CA CYS A 36 -4.42 -3.43 6.21
C CYS A 36 -5.42 -3.00 7.30
N ALA A 37 -6.65 -2.69 6.88
CA ALA A 37 -7.75 -2.26 7.72
C ALA A 37 -9.08 -2.85 7.22
N GLU A 38 -10.15 -2.70 7.99
CA GLU A 38 -11.49 -3.16 7.59
C GLU A 38 -12.04 -2.43 6.36
N SER A 39 -11.59 -1.20 6.14
CA SER A 39 -11.99 -0.36 5.02
C SER A 39 -10.79 -0.01 4.13
N ARG A 40 -11.07 0.45 2.91
CA ARG A 40 -10.05 0.96 1.99
C ARG A 40 -9.44 2.29 2.44
N ALA A 41 -10.09 3.02 3.35
CA ALA A 41 -9.57 4.27 3.88
C ALA A 41 -8.61 3.98 5.05
N VAL A 42 -7.41 4.57 4.98
CA VAL A 42 -6.34 4.41 5.97
C VAL A 42 -5.74 5.78 6.24
N VAL A 43 -5.39 6.05 7.50
CA VAL A 43 -4.71 7.29 7.90
C VAL A 43 -3.23 6.98 8.11
N SER A 44 -2.36 7.78 7.50
CA SER A 44 -0.89 7.67 7.61
C SER A 44 -0.33 8.27 8.91
N TYR A 45 0.97 8.15 9.12
CA TYR A 45 1.71 8.62 10.30
C TYR A 45 1.54 10.12 10.57
N HIS A 46 1.43 10.95 9.52
CA HIS A 46 1.20 12.39 9.65
C HIS A 46 -0.25 12.81 9.35
N ASP A 47 -1.22 11.97 9.73
CA ASP A 47 -2.66 12.25 9.65
C ASP A 47 -3.21 12.47 8.22
N ILE A 48 -2.50 12.02 7.17
CA ILE A 48 -2.98 12.13 5.80
C ILE A 48 -3.88 10.93 5.47
N PRO A 49 -5.17 11.14 5.14
CA PRO A 49 -6.06 10.07 4.74
C PRO A 49 -5.76 9.63 3.30
N MET A 50 -5.68 8.32 3.09
CA MET A 50 -5.52 7.69 1.79
C MET A 50 -6.55 6.60 1.56
N VAL A 51 -6.94 6.41 0.31
CA VAL A 51 -7.86 5.34 -0.11
C VAL A 51 -7.08 4.34 -0.95
N ALA A 52 -6.91 3.13 -0.43
CA ALA A 52 -6.29 2.02 -1.13
C ALA A 52 -7.18 1.50 -2.28
N ASP A 53 -6.61 0.73 -3.20
CA ASP A 53 -7.34 0.10 -4.30
C ASP A 53 -8.28 -1.00 -3.80
N SER A 54 -7.86 -1.76 -2.79
CA SER A 54 -8.64 -2.82 -2.12
C SER A 54 -8.17 -3.01 -0.68
N THR A 55 -8.86 -3.82 0.10
CA THR A 55 -8.35 -4.27 1.40
C THR A 55 -7.45 -5.49 1.24
N LEU A 56 -6.56 -5.73 2.20
CA LEU A 56 -5.79 -6.96 2.26
C LEU A 56 -6.71 -8.19 2.39
N SER A 57 -7.84 -8.06 3.09
CA SER A 57 -8.83 -9.13 3.23
C SER A 57 -9.48 -9.52 1.90
N GLU A 58 -9.75 -8.57 1.01
CA GLU A 58 -10.27 -8.82 -0.35
C GLU A 58 -9.25 -9.49 -1.28
N ARG A 59 -7.97 -9.51 -0.91
CA ARG A 59 -6.85 -10.00 -1.74
C ARG A 59 -6.03 -11.11 -1.09
N GLN A 60 -6.56 -11.78 -0.06
CA GLN A 60 -5.84 -12.86 0.66
C GLN A 60 -5.36 -14.01 -0.24
N GLN A 61 -6.06 -14.28 -1.33
CA GLN A 61 -5.73 -15.34 -2.28
C GLN A 61 -4.95 -14.84 -3.51
N ALA A 62 -4.71 -13.53 -3.62
CA ALA A 62 -3.97 -12.95 -4.73
C ALA A 62 -2.47 -13.16 -4.54
N LEU A 63 -1.77 -13.49 -5.62
CA LEU A 63 -0.32 -13.56 -5.66
C LEU A 63 0.26 -12.29 -6.29
N PHE A 64 1.39 -11.87 -5.75
CA PHE A 64 2.16 -10.72 -6.22
C PHE A 64 3.62 -11.16 -6.44
N ASP A 65 4.30 -10.54 -7.40
CA ASP A 65 5.73 -10.77 -7.63
C ASP A 65 6.60 -10.13 -6.52
N ALA A 66 6.08 -9.09 -5.85
CA ALA A 66 6.68 -8.49 -4.68
C ALA A 66 5.63 -7.84 -3.77
N VAL A 67 5.98 -7.68 -2.50
CA VAL A 67 5.19 -6.93 -1.51
C VAL A 67 6.08 -5.85 -0.91
N VAL A 68 5.61 -4.62 -0.92
CA VAL A 68 6.26 -3.46 -0.31
C VAL A 68 5.58 -3.18 1.02
N LEU A 69 6.39 -3.05 2.06
CA LEU A 69 5.99 -2.66 3.41
C LEU A 69 6.63 -1.30 3.69
N PRO A 70 5.89 -0.19 3.53
CA PRO A 70 6.33 1.12 4.00
C PRO A 70 6.62 1.06 5.50
N GLY A 71 7.53 1.90 5.97
CA GLY A 71 7.76 2.12 7.38
C GLY A 71 6.61 2.90 8.03
N GLY A 72 6.95 3.67 9.05
CA GLY A 72 5.99 4.37 9.89
C GLY A 72 6.01 3.76 11.29
N PRO A 73 6.44 4.51 12.33
CA PRO A 73 6.54 4.00 13.69
C PRO A 73 5.23 3.45 14.28
N GLN A 74 4.09 3.83 13.69
CA GLN A 74 2.75 3.43 14.10
C GLN A 74 2.10 2.44 13.13
N GLY A 75 2.79 2.06 12.05
CA GLY A 75 2.29 1.12 11.04
C GLY A 75 2.17 -0.28 11.60
N SER A 76 0.93 -0.75 11.84
CA SER A 76 0.63 -2.09 12.35
C SER A 76 -0.63 -2.69 11.75
#